data_AF-A0A918N186-F1
#
_entry.id   AF-A0A918N186-F1
#
_cell.length_a   1.000
_cell.length_b   1.000
_cell.length_c   1.000
_cell.angle_alpha   90.00
_cell.angle_beta   90.00
_cell.angle_gamma   90.00
#
_symmetry.space_group_name_H-M   'P 1'
#
loop_
_entity.id
_entity.type
_entity.pdbx_description
1 polymer ?
#
loop_
_entity_poly.entity_id
_entity_poly.type
_entity_poly.pdbx_seq_one_letter_code
_entity_poly.pdbx_strand_id
1 'polypeptide(L)'
;MKVPNSKFCLLLVAFFLLVTQSSISQNFVHSINENLVPNPSFEMTNAAIARLDMEMQNFGIIKDWKPAINSPDAYHPKLKDIKFIHKSPNFLKQFGEQEPRTGQGKVGMYIAGGAYKEGVTAKLKRPLSKGKYYYYHMYVSLAEGISNSCTSSIGSYFTARSPKITSTSKFPLNIESSKMVCDTKNWKKVCGVYKAKGTEKYISLGYFSDSPKGKSVKGGEFDTAYYFIDDVLLMEMRNPKNLVSSQVCDMALDFLPVEFLVGESEAYKEIQKLLDSYIQYVTIFKVNKVKIIGHADDAGSDFENEIMSAMRAINVKKYFIEKGIDESLIEVIALGNTEPIVTKDSNLDPESNNRVEIKIE
;
A
#
# COMPACT_ATOMS: atom_id res chain seq x y z
N MET A 1 -38.63 10.06 -33.12
CA MET A 1 -37.52 9.36 -32.42
C MET A 1 -38.01 8.96 -31.04
N LYS A 2 -38.25 7.66 -30.80
CA LYS A 2 -38.59 7.15 -29.47
C LYS A 2 -37.29 6.94 -28.71
N VAL A 3 -37.13 7.64 -27.59
CA VAL A 3 -36.10 7.32 -26.59
C VAL A 3 -36.44 5.91 -26.07
N PRO A 4 -35.55 4.91 -26.21
CA PRO A 4 -35.81 3.61 -25.61
C PRO A 4 -35.74 3.76 -24.09
N ASN A 5 -36.81 3.39 -23.40
CA ASN A 5 -36.75 3.05 -21.97
C ASN A 5 -35.91 1.77 -21.84
N SER A 6 -34.58 1.88 -21.79
CA SER A 6 -33.72 0.76 -21.44
C SER A 6 -33.41 0.81 -19.95
N LYS A 7 -34.02 -0.12 -19.21
CA LYS A 7 -33.45 -0.59 -17.95
C LYS A 7 -32.07 -1.17 -18.30
N PHE A 8 -31.01 -0.41 -18.03
CA PHE A 8 -29.64 -0.83 -18.34
C PHE A 8 -29.08 -1.70 -17.21
N CYS A 9 -28.80 -2.97 -17.56
CA CYS A 9 -28.18 -3.97 -16.69
C CYS A 9 -26.65 -3.88 -16.75
N LEU A 10 -25.98 -4.27 -15.65
CA LEU A 10 -24.52 -4.39 -15.50
C LEU A 10 -24.11 -5.85 -15.18
N LEU A 11 -22.98 -6.33 -15.69
CA LEU A 11 -22.22 -7.59 -15.48
C LEU A 11 -20.76 -7.17 -15.27
N LEU A 12 -19.95 -8.06 -14.71
CA LEU A 12 -18.52 -7.86 -14.56
C LEU A 12 -17.88 -9.24 -14.75
N VAL A 13 -16.79 -9.31 -15.53
CA VAL A 13 -15.89 -10.46 -15.52
C VAL A 13 -14.82 -10.13 -14.50
N ALA A 14 -14.89 -10.73 -13.31
CA ALA A 14 -13.77 -10.70 -12.37
C ALA A 14 -12.76 -11.76 -12.83
N PHE A 15 -11.84 -11.40 -13.73
CA PHE A 15 -10.64 -12.22 -13.90
C PHE A 15 -9.82 -12.09 -12.62
N PHE A 16 -9.83 -13.15 -11.79
CA PHE A 16 -8.68 -13.43 -10.95
C PHE A 16 -7.50 -13.59 -11.91
N LEU A 17 -6.71 -12.54 -12.05
CA LEU A 17 -5.40 -12.64 -12.64
C LEU A 17 -4.62 -13.69 -11.83
N LEU A 18 -4.54 -14.91 -12.36
CA LEU A 18 -3.27 -15.63 -12.34
C LEU A 18 -2.33 -14.76 -13.18
N VAL A 19 -1.77 -13.71 -12.56
CA VAL A 19 -0.65 -12.96 -13.14
C VAL A 19 0.49 -13.97 -13.25
N THR A 20 0.61 -14.63 -14.40
CA THR A 20 1.92 -15.07 -14.84
C THR A 20 2.68 -13.78 -15.13
N GLN A 21 3.71 -13.56 -14.32
CA GLN A 21 4.59 -12.39 -14.32
C GLN A 21 4.86 -11.87 -15.74
N SER A 22 4.15 -10.82 -16.12
CA SER A 22 4.47 -10.00 -17.27
C SER A 22 4.15 -8.55 -16.91
N SER A 23 5.12 -7.96 -16.21
CA SER A 23 5.57 -6.57 -16.25
C SER A 23 4.58 -5.45 -16.62
N ILE A 24 3.34 -5.48 -16.14
CA ILE A 24 2.55 -4.27 -16.00
C ILE A 24 2.73 -3.84 -14.55
N SER A 25 3.59 -2.85 -14.32
CA SER A 25 3.65 -2.20 -13.01
C SER A 25 2.26 -1.64 -12.74
N GLN A 26 1.51 -2.27 -11.84
CA GLN A 26 0.36 -1.65 -11.20
C GLN A 26 0.92 -0.46 -10.42
N ASN A 27 1.03 0.68 -11.10
CA ASN A 27 1.45 1.93 -10.49
C ASN A 27 0.29 2.38 -9.63
N PHE A 28 0.36 1.92 -8.38
CA PHE A 28 -0.44 2.44 -7.30
C PHE A 28 -0.05 3.89 -7.06
N VAL A 29 -0.64 4.80 -7.85
CA VAL A 29 -0.56 6.22 -7.58
C VAL A 29 -1.64 6.52 -6.55
N HIS A 30 -1.42 6.09 -5.30
CA HIS A 30 -1.67 7.05 -4.24
C HIS A 30 -0.95 8.31 -4.68
N SER A 31 -1.62 9.45 -4.73
CA SER A 31 -0.96 10.72 -4.95
C SER A 31 0.25 10.75 -3.99
N ILE A 32 1.45 10.52 -4.54
CA ILE A 32 2.72 10.36 -3.79
C ILE A 32 2.96 11.62 -2.93
N ASN A 33 2.26 12.70 -3.28
CA ASN A 33 2.21 13.98 -2.61
C ASN A 33 1.50 13.94 -1.24
N GLU A 34 0.56 13.02 -1.00
CA GLU A 34 -0.19 12.98 0.25
C GLU A 34 0.41 12.06 1.32
N ASN A 35 1.20 11.05 0.92
CA ASN A 35 1.91 10.20 1.88
C ASN A 35 2.99 11.02 2.60
N LEU A 36 2.85 11.15 3.92
CA LEU A 36 3.79 11.89 4.77
C LEU A 36 5.10 11.15 5.03
N VAL A 37 5.14 9.84 4.74
CA VAL A 37 6.35 9.04 4.80
C VAL A 37 7.19 9.29 3.54
N PRO A 38 8.48 9.66 3.67
CA PRO A 38 9.37 9.72 2.52
C PRO A 38 9.79 8.30 2.11
N ASN A 39 10.03 8.10 0.81
CA ASN A 39 10.51 6.83 0.26
C ASN A 39 9.74 5.60 0.81
N PRO A 40 8.40 5.56 0.66
CA PRO A 40 7.55 4.60 1.38
C PRO A 40 7.72 3.13 0.97
N SER A 41 8.19 2.90 -0.24
CA SER A 41 8.51 1.57 -0.80
C SER A 41 10.02 1.35 -0.95
N PHE A 42 10.84 2.22 -0.35
CA PHE A 42 12.31 2.06 -0.33
C PHE A 42 13.02 2.06 -1.71
N GLU A 43 12.38 2.56 -2.76
CA GLU A 43 12.91 2.65 -4.14
C GLU A 43 14.06 3.65 -4.30
N MET A 44 14.06 4.72 -3.51
CA MET A 44 15.08 5.75 -3.61
C MET A 44 16.34 5.33 -2.85
N THR A 45 17.48 5.47 -3.51
CA THR A 45 18.80 5.11 -2.99
C THR A 45 19.72 6.33 -2.96
N ASN A 46 20.70 6.32 -2.06
CA ASN A 46 21.74 7.33 -1.94
C ASN A 46 22.78 7.12 -3.04
N ALA A 47 22.62 7.80 -4.17
CA ALA A 47 23.48 7.66 -5.35
C ALA A 47 24.98 7.96 -5.09
N ALA A 48 25.32 8.66 -4.01
CA ALA A 48 26.69 8.94 -3.62
C ALA A 48 27.39 7.77 -2.91
N ILE A 49 26.65 6.74 -2.48
CA ILE A 49 27.22 5.58 -1.78
C ILE A 49 27.74 4.58 -2.81
N ALA A 50 29.02 4.68 -3.11
CA ALA A 50 29.73 3.73 -3.97
C ALA A 50 30.37 2.55 -3.19
N ARG A 51 30.46 2.68 -1.85
CA ARG A 51 31.08 1.70 -0.95
C ARG A 51 30.39 1.72 0.40
N LEU A 52 30.26 0.55 1.02
CA LEU A 52 29.88 0.39 2.42
C LEU A 52 31.09 -0.15 3.20
N ASP A 53 31.43 0.52 4.29
CA ASP A 53 32.66 0.22 5.04
C ASP A 53 32.50 -0.91 6.08
N MET A 54 31.25 -1.29 6.38
CA MET A 54 30.94 -2.36 7.34
C MET A 54 30.18 -3.51 6.67
N GLU A 55 30.66 -4.72 6.95
CA GLU A 55 30.33 -5.99 6.27
C GLU A 55 28.85 -6.38 6.31
N MET A 56 28.07 -5.84 7.25
CA MET A 56 26.67 -6.21 7.53
C MET A 56 25.76 -4.99 7.68
N GLN A 57 26.18 -3.81 7.21
CA GLN A 57 25.40 -2.58 7.36
C GLN A 57 25.09 -1.98 6.00
N ASN A 58 24.30 -2.70 5.20
CA ASN A 58 23.95 -2.26 3.87
C ASN A 58 22.84 -1.20 3.83
N PHE A 59 22.11 -1.01 4.94
CA PHE A 59 20.95 -0.13 5.01
C PHE A 59 21.22 1.32 4.59
N GLY A 60 22.46 1.79 4.76
CA GLY A 60 22.87 3.14 4.39
C GLY A 60 22.55 3.50 2.93
N ILE A 61 22.39 2.51 2.04
CA ILE A 61 21.97 2.73 0.64
C ILE A 61 20.58 3.37 0.54
N ILE A 62 19.64 3.07 1.44
CA ILE A 62 18.26 3.52 1.33
C ILE A 62 18.18 5.02 1.66
N LYS A 63 17.64 5.81 0.74
CA LYS A 63 17.47 7.24 0.93
C LYS A 63 16.34 7.51 1.94
N ASP A 64 16.48 8.61 2.69
CA ASP A 64 15.51 9.15 3.68
C ASP A 64 15.30 8.32 4.95
N TRP A 65 15.66 7.04 4.94
CA TRP A 65 15.64 6.15 6.09
C TRP A 65 17.02 5.94 6.69
N LYS A 66 17.06 5.69 8.00
CA LYS A 66 18.27 5.33 8.74
C LYS A 66 17.99 4.19 9.72
N PRO A 67 19.01 3.41 10.12
CA PRO A 67 18.87 2.53 11.26
C PRO A 67 18.49 3.34 12.51
N ALA A 68 17.40 2.95 13.17
CA ALA A 68 17.03 3.48 14.48
C ALA A 68 17.79 2.74 15.59
N ILE A 69 18.06 1.46 15.38
CA ILE A 69 18.87 0.59 16.24
C ILE A 69 19.42 -0.57 15.40
N ASN A 70 20.67 -0.98 15.69
CA ASN A 70 21.35 -2.12 15.08
C ASN A 70 21.42 -2.05 13.54
N SER A 71 21.40 -3.19 12.83
CA SER A 71 21.75 -3.30 11.40
C SER A 71 20.61 -3.89 10.56
N PRO A 72 19.48 -3.17 10.39
CA PRO A 72 18.44 -3.61 9.46
C PRO A 72 19.03 -3.80 8.06
N ASP A 73 18.40 -4.63 7.25
CA ASP A 73 18.90 -4.98 5.93
C ASP A 73 18.11 -4.28 4.82
N ALA A 74 18.82 -3.72 3.86
CA ALA A 74 18.23 -3.26 2.60
C ALA A 74 18.21 -4.40 1.58
N TYR A 75 17.10 -4.54 0.86
CA TYR A 75 16.95 -5.42 -0.30
C TYR A 75 16.59 -4.54 -1.48
N HIS A 76 17.53 -4.33 -2.39
CA HIS A 76 17.36 -3.45 -3.54
C HIS A 76 18.31 -3.83 -4.68
N PRO A 77 17.89 -3.83 -5.97
CA PRO A 77 18.75 -4.25 -7.09
C PRO A 77 20.08 -3.51 -7.21
N LYS A 78 20.09 -2.20 -6.93
CA LYS A 78 21.30 -1.35 -6.90
C LYS A 78 22.39 -1.79 -5.91
N LEU A 79 22.12 -2.69 -4.97
CA LEU A 79 23.17 -3.27 -4.12
C LEU A 79 24.25 -3.99 -4.95
N LYS A 80 23.90 -4.49 -6.14
CA LYS A 80 24.86 -5.11 -7.08
C LYS A 80 25.93 -4.12 -7.56
N ASP A 81 25.63 -2.83 -7.54
CA ASP A 81 26.52 -1.76 -8.01
C ASP A 81 27.42 -1.22 -6.88
N ILE A 82 27.13 -1.56 -5.62
CA ILE A 82 27.89 -1.09 -4.47
C ILE A 82 29.03 -2.06 -4.16
N LYS A 83 30.24 -1.52 -4.05
CA LYS A 83 31.40 -2.29 -3.62
C LYS A 83 31.37 -2.45 -2.11
N PHE A 84 30.99 -3.62 -1.63
CA PHE A 84 31.24 -4.01 -0.24
C PHE A 84 31.58 -5.49 -0.18
N ILE A 85 32.48 -5.83 0.74
CA ILE A 85 32.89 -7.21 0.94
C ILE A 85 31.84 -7.78 1.89
N HIS A 86 30.98 -8.67 1.44
CA HIS A 86 30.33 -9.61 2.34
C HIS A 86 31.12 -10.91 2.24
N LYS A 87 31.76 -11.41 3.32
CA LYS A 87 32.55 -12.66 3.24
C LYS A 87 31.73 -13.85 2.78
N SER A 88 30.42 -13.82 2.98
CA SER A 88 29.47 -14.78 2.41
C SER A 88 28.70 -14.17 1.22
N PRO A 89 29.01 -14.51 -0.04
CA PRO A 89 28.11 -14.21 -1.13
C PRO A 89 26.71 -14.77 -0.82
N ASN A 90 25.66 -14.05 -1.20
CA ASN A 90 24.24 -14.42 -0.94
C ASN A 90 23.75 -14.36 0.52
N PHE A 91 24.42 -13.66 1.43
CA PHE A 91 23.96 -13.54 2.84
C PHE A 91 22.48 -13.16 2.98
N LEU A 92 22.02 -12.17 2.22
CA LEU A 92 20.61 -11.73 2.29
C LEU A 92 19.60 -12.81 1.86
N LYS A 93 20.02 -13.79 1.03
CA LYS A 93 19.13 -14.88 0.58
C LYS A 93 18.76 -15.84 1.70
N GLN A 94 19.58 -15.95 2.75
CA GLN A 94 19.31 -16.87 3.84
C GLN A 94 18.06 -16.49 4.64
N PHE A 95 17.64 -15.22 4.60
CA PHE A 95 16.49 -14.72 5.35
C PHE A 95 15.17 -15.11 4.68
N GLY A 96 15.14 -15.20 3.35
CA GLY A 96 13.96 -15.56 2.57
C GLY A 96 13.97 -14.92 1.17
N GLU A 97 13.10 -15.42 0.31
CA GLU A 97 12.98 -15.05 -1.11
C GLU A 97 11.74 -14.20 -1.39
N GLN A 98 11.01 -13.75 -0.36
CA GLN A 98 9.82 -12.90 -0.51
C GLN A 98 10.09 -11.70 -1.43
N GLU A 99 9.46 -11.62 -2.59
CA GLU A 99 9.59 -10.43 -3.45
C GLU A 99 8.99 -9.17 -2.78
N PRO A 100 9.53 -7.97 -3.08
CA PRO A 100 8.92 -6.69 -2.67
C PRO A 100 7.43 -6.65 -2.98
N ARG A 101 6.65 -5.98 -2.12
CA ARG A 101 5.22 -5.83 -2.34
C ARG A 101 4.97 -4.81 -3.46
N THR A 102 5.74 -3.74 -3.46
CA THR A 102 5.67 -2.65 -4.43
C THR A 102 7.07 -2.32 -4.92
N GLY A 103 7.20 -1.97 -6.20
CA GLY A 103 8.50 -1.58 -6.77
C GLY A 103 9.55 -2.69 -6.70
N GLN A 104 10.76 -2.33 -6.31
CA GLN A 104 11.96 -3.18 -6.30
C GLN A 104 12.67 -3.21 -4.95
N GLY A 105 12.31 -2.30 -4.03
CA GLY A 105 12.92 -2.15 -2.72
C GLY A 105 12.10 -2.80 -1.61
N LYS A 106 12.77 -3.36 -0.61
CA LYS A 106 12.17 -3.69 0.69
C LYS A 106 13.23 -3.63 1.78
N VAL A 107 12.77 -3.65 3.03
CA VAL A 107 13.64 -3.68 4.21
C VAL A 107 13.42 -4.97 4.99
N GLY A 108 14.47 -5.56 5.54
CA GLY A 108 14.37 -6.65 6.50
C GLY A 108 14.89 -6.23 7.87
N MET A 109 14.28 -6.74 8.95
CA MET A 109 14.76 -6.45 10.31
C MET A 109 14.31 -7.51 11.32
N TYR A 110 15.15 -7.73 12.33
CA TYR A 110 14.79 -8.50 13.52
C TYR A 110 13.83 -7.70 14.42
N ILE A 111 12.59 -8.18 14.55
CA ILE A 111 11.65 -7.68 15.57
C ILE A 111 11.87 -8.41 16.90
N ALA A 112 12.25 -9.68 16.81
CA ALA A 112 12.72 -10.47 17.93
C ALA A 112 13.94 -11.32 17.51
N GLY A 113 14.92 -11.40 18.39
CA GLY A 113 16.15 -12.19 18.26
C GLY A 113 16.81 -12.32 19.64
N GLY A 114 16.01 -12.74 20.63
CA GLY A 114 16.35 -12.55 22.04
C GLY A 114 16.43 -11.07 22.43
N ALA A 115 17.60 -10.62 22.91
CA ALA A 115 17.83 -9.20 23.22
C ALA A 115 18.15 -8.33 21.98
N TYR A 116 18.39 -8.98 20.83
CA TYR A 116 18.70 -8.29 19.59
C TYR A 116 17.41 -7.89 18.86
N LYS A 117 17.29 -6.59 18.57
CA LYS A 117 16.16 -6.00 17.85
C LYS A 117 16.64 -4.90 16.94
N GLU A 118 15.98 -4.72 15.83
CA GLU A 118 16.29 -3.75 14.82
C GLU A 118 15.11 -2.83 14.57
N GLY A 119 15.41 -1.69 13.96
CA GLY A 119 14.38 -0.77 13.54
C GLY A 119 14.96 0.29 12.65
N VAL A 120 14.07 0.96 11.94
CA VAL A 120 14.43 2.03 11.01
C VAL A 120 13.67 3.30 11.38
N THR A 121 14.20 4.44 11.00
CA THR A 121 13.54 5.73 11.22
C THR A 121 13.70 6.66 10.03
N ALA A 122 12.67 7.44 9.79
CA ALA A 122 12.66 8.51 8.80
C ALA A 122 12.06 9.80 9.38
N LYS A 123 12.47 10.92 8.81
CA LYS A 123 11.86 12.23 9.06
C LYS A 123 10.64 12.37 8.17
N LEU A 124 9.48 12.67 8.73
CA LEU A 124 8.26 12.90 7.95
C LEU A 124 8.43 14.12 7.03
N LYS A 125 7.78 14.09 5.86
CA LYS A 125 7.80 15.19 4.88
C LYS A 125 7.33 16.52 5.50
N ARG A 126 6.36 16.45 6.41
CA ARG A 126 5.93 17.56 7.27
C ARG A 126 5.53 17.05 8.66
N PRO A 127 5.57 17.88 9.70
CA PRO A 127 5.09 17.51 11.03
C PRO A 127 3.60 17.15 11.02
N LEU A 128 3.19 16.28 11.95
CA LEU A 128 1.77 16.01 12.17
C LEU A 128 1.10 17.20 12.87
N SER A 129 -0.18 17.42 12.58
CA SER A 129 -0.96 18.54 13.08
C SER A 129 -1.73 18.16 14.34
N LYS A 130 -1.65 19.00 15.39
CA LYS A 130 -2.31 18.74 16.69
C LYS A 130 -3.80 18.45 16.52
N GLY A 131 -4.27 17.35 17.12
CA GLY A 131 -5.67 16.96 17.14
C GLY A 131 -6.20 16.36 15.83
N LYS A 132 -5.41 16.37 14.75
CA LYS A 132 -5.74 15.67 13.51
C LYS A 132 -5.51 14.18 13.64
N TYR A 133 -6.22 13.42 12.83
CA TYR A 133 -6.15 11.97 12.80
C TYR A 133 -5.43 11.54 11.53
N TYR A 134 -4.65 10.48 11.65
CA TYR A 134 -3.83 9.95 10.59
C TYR A 134 -4.06 8.46 10.49
N TYR A 135 -4.33 7.99 9.27
CA TYR A 135 -4.30 6.57 8.98
C TYR A 135 -2.87 6.17 8.62
N TYR A 136 -2.46 5.03 9.11
CA TYR A 136 -1.16 4.44 8.87
C TYR A 136 -1.32 2.99 8.46
N HIS A 137 -0.48 2.55 7.53
CA HIS A 137 -0.13 1.14 7.43
C HIS A 137 1.33 0.93 7.05
N MET A 138 1.76 -0.31 7.24
CA MET A 138 2.86 -0.92 6.54
C MET A 138 2.45 -2.34 6.18
N TYR A 139 3.09 -2.92 5.18
CA TYR A 139 3.00 -4.34 4.91
C TYR A 139 4.22 -5.06 5.43
N VAL A 140 4.00 -6.21 6.05
CA VAL A 140 5.06 -7.03 6.63
C VAL A 140 4.88 -8.50 6.24
N SER A 141 5.98 -9.20 6.01
CA SER A 141 6.00 -10.66 5.75
C SER A 141 7.04 -11.31 6.66
N LEU A 142 6.67 -12.41 7.31
CA LEU A 142 7.61 -13.14 8.16
C LEU A 142 8.63 -13.87 7.27
N ALA A 143 9.91 -13.64 7.50
CA ALA A 143 10.95 -14.22 6.66
C ALA A 143 11.15 -15.70 6.99
N GLU A 144 10.87 -16.56 6.02
CA GLU A 144 10.79 -18.01 6.11
C GLU A 144 12.14 -18.70 6.36
N GLY A 145 13.24 -18.06 5.95
CA GLY A 145 14.56 -18.68 5.96
C GLY A 145 15.11 -18.86 7.38
N ILE A 146 14.94 -17.85 8.24
CA ILE A 146 15.49 -17.87 9.60
C ILE A 146 14.45 -17.80 10.72
N SER A 147 13.24 -17.30 10.46
CA SER A 147 12.28 -17.08 11.54
C SER A 147 11.76 -18.42 12.09
N ASN A 148 11.84 -18.59 13.40
CA ASN A 148 11.27 -19.72 14.14
C ASN A 148 10.08 -19.31 15.00
N SER A 149 9.76 -18.01 15.05
CA SER A 149 8.67 -17.45 15.82
C SER A 149 8.01 -16.28 15.07
N CYS A 150 6.80 -15.93 15.50
CA CYS A 150 6.08 -14.76 15.01
C CYS A 150 5.58 -13.92 16.18
N THR A 151 5.32 -12.63 15.92
CA THR A 151 4.91 -11.66 16.94
C THR A 151 3.72 -10.81 16.51
N SER A 152 3.02 -10.26 17.51
CA SER A 152 2.03 -9.19 17.38
C SER A 152 2.56 -7.86 17.93
N SER A 153 3.88 -7.64 17.91
CA SER A 153 4.54 -6.45 18.48
C SER A 153 5.34 -5.63 17.46
N ILE A 154 5.06 -5.79 16.18
CA ILE A 154 5.64 -4.97 15.12
C ILE A 154 4.75 -3.74 14.88
N GLY A 155 5.34 -2.55 14.76
CA GLY A 155 4.54 -1.34 14.58
C GLY A 155 5.34 -0.08 14.29
N SER A 156 4.68 1.06 14.51
CA SER A 156 5.25 2.40 14.31
C SER A 156 5.28 3.23 15.59
N TYR A 157 6.27 4.11 15.66
CA TYR A 157 6.47 5.07 16.74
C TYR A 157 6.71 6.48 16.19
N PHE A 158 5.85 7.42 16.58
CA PHE A 158 5.88 8.81 16.13
C PHE A 158 6.46 9.73 17.20
N THR A 159 7.44 10.56 16.83
CA THR A 159 8.21 11.36 17.78
C THR A 159 8.59 12.74 17.26
N ALA A 160 8.85 13.68 18.17
CA ALA A 160 9.22 15.05 17.82
C ALA A 160 10.69 15.22 17.36
N ARG A 161 11.54 14.25 17.70
CA ARG A 161 12.97 14.22 17.37
C ARG A 161 13.33 12.79 16.99
N SER A 162 14.36 12.61 16.17
CA SER A 162 14.90 11.28 15.88
C SER A 162 15.22 10.56 17.20
N PRO A 163 14.59 9.42 17.50
CA PRO A 163 14.82 8.74 18.76
C PRO A 163 16.22 8.13 18.80
N LYS A 164 16.85 8.13 19.97
CA LYS A 164 18.07 7.35 20.23
C LYS A 164 17.64 6.05 20.88
N ILE A 165 17.51 4.99 20.09
CA ILE A 165 17.02 3.70 20.56
C ILE A 165 18.22 2.82 20.90
N THR A 166 18.16 2.19 22.07
CA THR A 166 19.18 1.27 22.59
C THR A 166 18.53 -0.06 22.94
N SER A 167 19.32 -1.09 23.22
CA SER A 167 18.81 -2.43 23.58
C SER A 167 17.88 -2.39 24.81
N THR A 168 18.12 -1.46 25.74
CA THR A 168 17.35 -1.29 27.00
C THR A 168 16.22 -0.25 26.89
N SER A 169 16.06 0.39 25.73
CA SER A 169 14.96 1.34 25.51
C SER A 169 13.61 0.62 25.56
N LYS A 170 12.62 1.29 26.17
CA LYS A 170 11.22 0.85 26.30
C LYS A 170 10.25 1.90 25.76
N PHE A 171 10.30 2.13 24.46
CA PHE A 171 9.39 3.07 23.79
C PHE A 171 8.10 2.37 23.35
N PRO A 172 6.93 2.97 23.63
CA PRO A 172 5.66 2.40 23.21
C PRO A 172 5.46 2.57 21.70
N LEU A 173 4.86 1.58 21.05
CA LEU A 173 4.35 1.73 19.70
C LEU A 173 3.07 2.55 19.73
N ASN A 174 2.90 3.45 18.77
CA ASN A 174 1.67 4.21 18.61
C ASN A 174 0.63 3.41 17.82
N ILE A 175 1.08 2.62 16.85
CA ILE A 175 0.27 1.64 16.14
C ILE A 175 1.08 0.34 16.12
N GLU A 176 0.48 -0.75 16.58
CA GLU A 176 1.08 -2.10 16.59
C GLU A 176 0.16 -3.10 15.88
N SER A 177 0.71 -4.24 15.47
CA SER A 177 -0.09 -5.30 14.88
C SER A 177 -1.16 -5.82 15.84
N SER A 178 -2.41 -5.81 15.38
CA SER A 178 -3.58 -6.22 16.18
C SER A 178 -3.67 -7.73 16.39
N LYS A 179 -2.98 -8.50 15.54
CA LYS A 179 -2.93 -9.96 15.53
C LYS A 179 -1.50 -10.43 15.32
N MET A 180 -1.27 -11.70 15.63
CA MET A 180 -0.02 -12.38 15.33
C MET A 180 0.25 -12.38 13.83
N VAL A 181 1.47 -12.01 13.41
CA VAL A 181 1.84 -11.97 11.99
C VAL A 181 2.79 -13.12 11.68
N CYS A 182 2.26 -14.25 11.24
CA CYS A 182 3.06 -15.48 10.98
C CYS A 182 3.10 -15.90 9.51
N ASP A 183 2.49 -15.14 8.61
CA ASP A 183 2.45 -15.50 7.19
C ASP A 183 3.81 -15.20 6.55
N THR A 184 4.32 -16.18 5.82
CA THR A 184 5.62 -16.13 5.15
C THR A 184 5.49 -16.08 3.62
N LYS A 185 4.26 -16.13 3.10
CA LYS A 185 3.98 -16.16 1.65
C LYS A 185 3.30 -14.88 1.20
N ASN A 186 2.37 -14.39 2.01
CA ASN A 186 1.58 -13.21 1.71
C ASN A 186 1.93 -12.08 2.67
N TRP A 187 2.09 -10.89 2.09
CA TRP A 187 2.21 -9.64 2.83
C TRP A 187 0.97 -9.41 3.72
N LYS A 188 1.20 -9.10 4.99
CA LYS A 188 0.18 -8.76 5.97
C LYS A 188 0.22 -7.28 6.30
N LYS A 189 -0.95 -6.65 6.23
CA LYS A 189 -1.12 -5.24 6.59
C LYS A 189 -1.11 -5.07 8.11
N VAL A 190 -0.25 -4.18 8.60
CA VAL A 190 -0.26 -3.66 9.97
C VAL A 190 -0.68 -2.21 9.88
N CYS A 191 -1.81 -1.86 10.49
CA CYS A 191 -2.46 -0.58 10.26
C CYS A 191 -3.17 -0.07 11.50
N GLY A 192 -3.53 1.21 11.46
CA GLY A 192 -4.31 1.83 12.52
C GLY A 192 -4.54 3.31 12.29
N VAL A 193 -5.25 3.92 13.24
CA VAL A 193 -5.53 5.34 13.26
C VAL A 193 -4.81 5.97 14.46
N TYR A 194 -4.08 7.06 14.20
CA TYR A 194 -3.35 7.81 15.19
C TYR A 194 -3.87 9.24 15.32
N LYS A 195 -4.16 9.68 16.55
CA LYS A 195 -4.48 11.08 16.85
C LYS A 195 -3.22 11.83 17.25
N ALA A 196 -2.79 12.76 16.42
CA ALA A 196 -1.52 13.46 16.62
C ALA A 196 -1.57 14.49 17.76
N LYS A 197 -0.47 14.61 18.49
CA LYS A 197 -0.25 15.64 19.52
C LYS A 197 0.25 16.94 18.91
N GLY A 198 0.71 16.91 17.65
CA GLY A 198 1.16 18.07 16.88
C GLY A 198 2.65 18.35 16.98
N THR A 199 3.42 17.43 17.55
CA THR A 199 4.87 17.59 17.74
C THR A 199 5.68 16.60 16.90
N GLU A 200 5.02 15.57 16.38
CA GLU A 200 5.60 14.44 15.69
C GLU A 200 6.21 14.88 14.35
N LYS A 201 7.51 14.63 14.18
CA LYS A 201 8.31 14.94 12.99
C LYS A 201 9.03 13.72 12.43
N TYR A 202 9.03 12.61 13.16
CA TYR A 202 9.72 11.38 12.83
C TYR A 202 8.80 10.19 13.00
N ILE A 203 9.02 9.17 12.18
CA ILE A 203 8.44 7.83 12.29
C ILE A 203 9.59 6.83 12.48
N SER A 204 9.41 5.88 13.37
CA SER A 204 10.27 4.69 13.49
C SER A 204 9.43 3.43 13.32
N LEU A 205 9.97 2.43 12.63
CA LEU A 205 9.34 1.12 12.40
C LEU A 205 10.14 0.05 13.13
N GLY A 206 9.45 -0.87 13.81
CA GLY A 206 10.07 -1.98 14.52
C GLY A 206 9.37 -2.33 15.84
N TYR A 207 10.14 -2.81 16.80
CA TYR A 207 9.74 -3.03 18.20
C TYR A 207 10.81 -2.48 19.14
N PHE A 208 10.39 -1.68 20.13
CA PHE A 208 11.30 -0.87 20.94
C PHE A 208 11.12 -1.08 22.44
N SER A 209 10.74 -2.28 22.85
CA SER A 209 10.60 -2.67 24.26
C SER A 209 11.26 -4.03 24.52
N ASP A 210 11.07 -4.64 25.69
CA ASP A 210 11.88 -5.77 26.16
C ASP A 210 11.36 -7.15 25.75
N SER A 211 10.05 -7.31 25.62
CA SER A 211 9.41 -8.63 25.48
C SER A 211 8.27 -8.55 24.46
N PRO A 212 8.56 -8.82 23.18
CA PRO A 212 7.52 -8.80 22.16
C PRO A 212 6.51 -9.91 22.45
N LYS A 213 5.23 -9.62 22.21
CA LYS A 213 4.14 -10.61 22.34
C LYS A 213 4.27 -11.57 21.16
N GLY A 214 4.60 -12.83 21.40
CA GLY A 214 4.87 -13.76 20.31
C GLY A 214 4.75 -15.23 20.71
N LYS A 215 4.87 -16.10 19.71
CA LYS A 215 4.93 -17.56 19.90
C LYS A 215 5.90 -18.19 18.91
N SER A 216 6.53 -19.30 19.32
CA SER A 216 7.25 -20.15 18.39
C SER A 216 6.30 -20.73 17.35
N VAL A 217 6.73 -20.77 16.08
CA VAL A 217 6.02 -21.43 14.97
C VAL A 217 6.53 -22.84 14.71
N LYS A 218 7.73 -23.20 15.21
CA LYS A 218 8.35 -24.52 15.04
C LYS A 218 8.29 -25.40 16.30
N GLY A 219 7.61 -24.95 17.35
CA GLY A 219 7.69 -25.54 18.70
C GLY A 219 8.96 -25.09 19.44
N GLY A 220 8.95 -25.13 20.77
CA GLY A 220 10.06 -24.63 21.59
C GLY A 220 9.95 -23.14 21.96
N GLU A 221 11.07 -22.54 22.35
CA GLU A 221 11.12 -21.16 22.86
C GLU A 221 10.90 -20.11 21.77
N PHE A 222 10.35 -18.97 22.19
CA PHE A 222 10.25 -17.80 21.34
C PHE A 222 11.62 -17.14 21.23
N ASP A 223 12.18 -17.09 20.02
CA ASP A 223 13.58 -16.69 19.83
C ASP A 223 13.73 -15.67 18.70
N THR A 224 13.45 -16.08 17.46
CA THR A 224 13.76 -15.30 16.26
C THR A 224 12.53 -15.02 15.40
N ALA A 225 12.24 -13.74 15.19
CA ALA A 225 11.20 -13.25 14.29
C ALA A 225 11.76 -12.09 13.45
N TYR A 226 12.15 -12.41 12.22
CA TYR A 226 12.65 -11.46 11.23
C TYR A 226 11.55 -11.18 10.21
N TYR A 227 11.33 -9.90 9.90
CA TYR A 227 10.28 -9.48 8.99
C TYR A 227 10.84 -8.67 7.83
N PHE A 228 10.31 -8.94 6.64
CA PHE A 228 10.35 -8.01 5.53
C PHE A 228 9.27 -6.94 5.72
N ILE A 229 9.58 -5.70 5.36
CA ILE A 229 8.70 -4.52 5.45
C ILE A 229 8.73 -3.78 4.11
N ASP A 230 7.56 -3.40 3.63
CA ASP A 230 7.36 -2.61 2.41
C ASP A 230 6.03 -1.82 2.49
N ASP A 231 5.82 -0.90 1.55
CA ASP A 231 4.56 -0.17 1.33
C ASP A 231 4.03 0.51 2.60
N VAL A 232 4.79 1.52 3.03
CA VAL A 232 4.51 2.30 4.26
C VAL A 232 3.73 3.57 3.93
N LEU A 233 2.57 3.76 4.54
CA LEU A 233 1.71 4.90 4.31
C LEU A 233 1.39 5.63 5.61
N LEU A 234 1.38 6.97 5.56
CA LEU A 234 0.81 7.81 6.60
C LEU A 234 0.08 8.98 5.94
N MET A 235 -1.24 9.05 6.11
CA MET A 235 -2.09 10.09 5.50
C MET A 235 -3.02 10.73 6.51
N GLU A 236 -3.29 12.02 6.31
CA GLU A 236 -4.21 12.80 7.14
C GLU A 236 -5.68 12.44 6.80
N MET A 237 -6.51 12.29 7.84
CA MET A 237 -7.93 11.98 7.72
C MET A 237 -8.79 13.25 7.90
N ARG A 238 -9.89 13.37 7.13
CA ARG A 238 -10.87 14.47 7.23
C ARG A 238 -11.83 14.32 8.40
N ASN A 239 -12.38 13.13 8.62
CA ASN A 239 -13.42 12.94 9.64
C ASN A 239 -13.37 11.54 10.30
N PRO A 240 -12.82 11.42 11.52
CA PRO A 240 -12.80 10.17 12.25
C PRO A 240 -14.08 9.94 13.08
N LYS A 241 -15.04 10.90 13.11
CA LYS A 241 -16.27 10.73 13.91
C LYS A 241 -17.02 9.52 13.37
N ASN A 242 -17.10 8.47 14.19
CA ASN A 242 -17.79 7.19 13.95
C ASN A 242 -16.99 6.09 13.23
N LEU A 243 -15.66 6.17 13.14
CA LEU A 243 -14.86 5.11 12.54
C LEU A 243 -14.10 4.31 13.60
N VAL A 244 -14.28 2.99 13.58
CA VAL A 244 -13.50 2.06 14.38
C VAL A 244 -12.21 1.74 13.62
N SER A 245 -11.04 1.80 14.25
CA SER A 245 -9.75 1.56 13.58
C SER A 245 -9.69 0.24 12.79
N SER A 246 -10.41 -0.80 13.24
CA SER A 246 -10.52 -2.07 12.52
C SER A 246 -11.21 -1.91 11.17
N GLN A 247 -12.28 -1.11 11.08
CA GLN A 247 -12.97 -0.83 9.83
C GLN A 247 -12.06 -0.10 8.84
N VAL A 248 -11.18 0.78 9.33
CA VAL A 248 -10.24 1.52 8.49
C VAL A 248 -9.11 0.61 7.99
N CYS A 249 -8.67 -0.35 8.81
CA CYS A 249 -7.66 -1.34 8.44
C CYS A 249 -8.11 -2.29 7.31
N ASP A 250 -9.39 -2.64 7.32
CA ASP A 250 -10.00 -3.51 6.31
C ASP A 250 -10.31 -2.78 5.01
N MET A 251 -10.13 -1.45 4.97
CA MET A 251 -10.26 -0.69 3.72
C MET A 251 -9.23 -1.17 2.71
N ALA A 252 -9.71 -1.58 1.54
CA ALA A 252 -8.89 -1.66 0.36
C ALA A 252 -8.53 -0.22 -0.03
N LEU A 253 -7.24 0.09 0.02
CA LEU A 253 -6.72 1.31 -0.60
C LEU A 253 -6.21 1.01 -2.01
N ASP A 254 -5.96 -0.27 -2.31
CA ASP A 254 -5.57 -0.84 -3.59
C ASP A 254 -6.77 -0.80 -4.55
N PHE A 255 -7.01 0.38 -5.13
CA PHE A 255 -8.11 0.62 -6.05
C PHE A 255 -7.79 0.06 -7.44
N LEU A 256 -8.64 -0.85 -7.93
CA LEU A 256 -8.59 -1.38 -9.29
C LEU A 256 -9.59 -0.63 -10.19
N PRO A 257 -9.31 -0.49 -11.50
CA PRO A 257 -10.28 -0.03 -12.48
C PRO A 257 -11.62 -0.77 -12.35
N VAL A 258 -12.73 -0.08 -12.60
CA VAL A 258 -14.08 -0.66 -12.55
C VAL A 258 -14.49 -1.04 -13.96
N GLU A 259 -14.43 -2.32 -14.31
CA GLU A 259 -14.91 -2.81 -15.61
C GLU A 259 -16.45 -2.92 -15.65
N PHE A 260 -17.07 -2.66 -16.80
CA PHE A 260 -18.53 -2.71 -16.98
C PHE A 260 -18.90 -3.64 -18.12
N LEU A 261 -19.62 -4.72 -17.82
CA LEU A 261 -20.38 -5.56 -18.77
C LEU A 261 -21.87 -5.55 -18.39
N VAL A 262 -22.77 -6.36 -18.99
CA VAL A 262 -24.26 -6.27 -18.83
C VAL A 262 -24.95 -7.59 -18.38
N GLY A 263 -25.37 -7.70 -17.09
CA GLY A 263 -26.36 -8.63 -16.49
C GLY A 263 -25.91 -9.81 -15.59
N GLU A 264 -25.94 -9.69 -14.26
CA GLU A 264 -26.47 -10.71 -13.30
C GLU A 264 -26.32 -10.17 -11.86
N SER A 265 -27.33 -10.39 -11.00
CA SER A 265 -27.54 -9.61 -9.76
C SER A 265 -26.40 -9.68 -8.71
N GLU A 266 -25.51 -10.66 -8.82
CA GLU A 266 -24.36 -10.87 -7.92
C GLU A 266 -23.19 -9.94 -8.27
N ALA A 267 -22.93 -9.71 -9.56
CA ALA A 267 -21.91 -8.77 -10.04
C ALA A 267 -22.23 -7.31 -9.64
N TYR A 268 -23.53 -6.95 -9.59
CA TYR A 268 -23.95 -5.62 -9.12
C TYR A 268 -23.54 -5.35 -7.67
N LYS A 269 -23.63 -6.36 -6.79
CA LYS A 269 -23.21 -6.22 -5.39
C LYS A 269 -21.70 -6.05 -5.27
N GLU A 270 -20.91 -6.71 -6.11
CA GLU A 270 -19.46 -6.58 -6.10
C GLU A 270 -18.99 -5.22 -6.62
N ILE A 271 -19.58 -4.72 -7.73
CA ILE A 271 -19.33 -3.36 -8.22
C ILE A 271 -19.71 -2.35 -7.14
N GLN A 272 -20.90 -2.47 -6.55
CA GLN A 272 -21.32 -1.58 -5.48
C GLN A 272 -20.35 -1.61 -4.30
N LYS A 273 -19.87 -2.79 -3.90
CA LYS A 273 -18.88 -2.92 -2.83
C LYS A 273 -17.57 -2.24 -3.19
N LEU A 274 -17.12 -2.36 -4.44
CA LEU A 274 -15.94 -1.66 -4.93
C LEU A 274 -16.16 -0.14 -4.92
N LEU A 275 -17.24 0.37 -5.51
CA LEU A 275 -17.58 1.79 -5.50
C LEU A 275 -17.77 2.35 -4.08
N ASP A 276 -18.40 1.58 -3.19
CA ASP A 276 -18.56 1.91 -1.77
C ASP A 276 -17.18 2.01 -1.07
N SER A 277 -16.19 1.21 -1.47
CA SER A 277 -14.81 1.35 -0.96
C SER A 277 -14.13 2.65 -1.41
N TYR A 278 -14.34 3.07 -2.66
CA TYR A 278 -13.89 4.38 -3.14
C TYR A 278 -14.59 5.53 -2.38
N ILE A 279 -15.90 5.44 -2.19
CA ILE A 279 -16.68 6.42 -1.43
C ILE A 279 -16.19 6.48 0.02
N GLN A 280 -15.95 5.34 0.64
CA GLN A 280 -15.41 5.25 2.00
C GLN A 280 -14.06 5.96 2.08
N TYR A 281 -13.17 5.76 1.10
CA TYR A 281 -11.90 6.49 1.03
C TYR A 281 -12.08 7.99 0.89
N VAL A 282 -12.86 8.44 -0.09
CA VAL A 282 -13.13 9.87 -0.35
C VAL A 282 -13.73 10.57 0.88
N THR A 283 -14.55 9.86 1.66
CA THR A 283 -15.17 10.36 2.88
C THR A 283 -14.17 10.52 4.02
N ILE A 284 -13.23 9.58 4.13
CA ILE A 284 -12.31 9.47 5.28
C ILE A 284 -11.06 10.30 5.07
N PHE A 285 -10.56 10.35 3.84
CA PHE A 285 -9.31 11.01 3.48
C PHE A 285 -9.54 12.41 2.92
N LYS A 286 -8.51 13.24 3.01
CA LYS A 286 -8.54 14.54 2.34
C LYS A 286 -8.27 14.31 0.86
N VAL A 287 -9.32 14.34 0.03
CA VAL A 287 -9.17 14.30 -1.43
C VAL A 287 -9.41 15.68 -2.04
N ASN A 288 -8.67 15.97 -3.11
CA ASN A 288 -8.77 17.21 -3.88
C ASN A 288 -9.70 17.03 -5.08
N LYS A 289 -9.58 15.91 -5.79
CA LYS A 289 -10.41 15.59 -6.96
C LYS A 289 -10.65 14.09 -7.11
N VAL A 290 -11.81 13.72 -7.65
CA VAL A 290 -12.16 12.38 -8.08
C VAL A 290 -12.44 12.43 -9.58
N LYS A 291 -11.53 11.91 -10.39
CA LYS A 291 -11.70 11.80 -11.85
C LYS A 291 -12.33 10.46 -12.18
N ILE A 292 -13.47 10.49 -12.84
CA ILE A 292 -14.20 9.33 -13.31
C ILE A 292 -14.09 9.32 -14.83
N ILE A 293 -13.32 8.37 -15.34
CA ILE A 293 -12.90 8.32 -16.73
C ILE A 293 -13.60 7.15 -17.40
N GLY A 294 -14.47 7.42 -18.36
CA GLY A 294 -15.15 6.39 -19.12
C GLY A 294 -14.36 5.99 -20.36
N HIS A 295 -14.38 4.69 -20.66
CA HIS A 295 -13.83 4.09 -21.88
C HIS A 295 -14.91 3.27 -22.59
N ALA A 296 -14.70 3.02 -23.88
CA ALA A 296 -15.50 2.15 -24.73
C ALA A 296 -14.59 1.19 -25.49
N ASP A 297 -15.16 0.07 -25.94
CA ASP A 297 -14.53 -0.81 -26.93
C ASP A 297 -14.46 -0.15 -28.32
N ASP A 298 -13.92 -0.87 -29.31
CA ASP A 298 -13.82 -0.38 -30.68
C ASP A 298 -15.08 -0.68 -31.52
N ALA A 299 -16.19 -1.08 -30.89
CA ALA A 299 -17.43 -1.40 -31.59
C ALA A 299 -18.27 -0.14 -31.83
N GLY A 300 -18.51 0.20 -33.10
CA GLY A 300 -19.30 1.38 -33.48
C GLY A 300 -18.47 2.58 -33.89
N SER A 301 -19.10 3.73 -34.06
CA SER A 301 -18.42 4.97 -34.44
C SER A 301 -17.75 5.66 -33.26
N ASP A 302 -16.72 6.48 -33.53
CA ASP A 302 -16.02 7.25 -32.50
C ASP A 302 -16.99 8.14 -31.69
N PHE A 303 -17.99 8.73 -32.36
CA PHE A 303 -19.02 9.54 -31.72
C PHE A 303 -19.91 8.71 -30.77
N GLU A 304 -20.33 7.51 -31.19
CA GLU A 304 -21.09 6.60 -30.33
C GLU A 304 -20.26 6.15 -29.12
N ASN A 305 -18.97 5.84 -29.34
CA ASN A 305 -18.05 5.43 -28.29
C ASN A 305 -17.78 6.55 -27.28
N GLU A 306 -17.62 7.78 -27.74
CA GLU A 306 -17.50 8.96 -26.87
C GLU A 306 -18.76 9.11 -25.99
N ILE A 307 -19.96 9.03 -26.57
CA ILE A 307 -21.23 9.08 -25.82
C ILE A 307 -21.33 7.95 -24.79
N MET A 308 -21.05 6.70 -25.18
CA MET A 308 -21.15 5.54 -24.30
C MET A 308 -20.17 5.64 -23.13
N SER A 309 -18.94 6.07 -23.40
CA SER A 309 -17.93 6.30 -22.37
C SER A 309 -18.37 7.40 -21.39
N ALA A 310 -18.93 8.52 -21.89
CA ALA A 310 -19.47 9.59 -21.05
C ALA A 310 -20.62 9.12 -20.16
N MET A 311 -21.57 8.36 -20.73
CA MET A 311 -22.72 7.82 -19.98
C MET A 311 -22.27 6.92 -18.82
N ARG A 312 -21.27 6.06 -19.03
CA ARG A 312 -20.72 5.19 -17.98
C ARG A 312 -20.15 6.03 -16.82
N ALA A 313 -19.30 7.01 -17.13
CA ALA A 313 -18.70 7.87 -16.11
C ALA A 313 -19.76 8.72 -15.37
N ILE A 314 -20.77 9.23 -16.07
CA ILE A 314 -21.88 9.98 -15.46
C ILE A 314 -22.68 9.10 -14.48
N ASN A 315 -22.89 7.82 -14.79
CA ASN A 315 -23.61 6.92 -13.90
C ASN A 315 -22.85 6.66 -12.59
N VAL A 316 -21.53 6.50 -12.65
CA VAL A 316 -20.70 6.38 -11.43
C VAL A 316 -20.70 7.70 -10.65
N LYS A 317 -20.61 8.85 -11.33
CA LYS A 317 -20.74 10.18 -10.68
C LYS A 317 -22.06 10.29 -9.91
N LYS A 318 -23.19 9.91 -10.53
CA LYS A 318 -24.50 9.91 -9.87
C LYS A 318 -24.50 9.03 -8.61
N TYR A 319 -23.98 7.81 -8.70
CA TYR A 319 -23.86 6.92 -7.54
C TYR A 319 -23.06 7.55 -6.38
N PHE A 320 -21.95 8.23 -6.69
CA PHE A 320 -21.12 8.90 -5.68
C PHE A 320 -21.86 10.06 -5.02
N ILE A 321 -22.57 10.89 -5.80
CA ILE A 321 -23.37 12.00 -5.29
C ILE A 321 -24.51 11.51 -4.40
N GLU A 322 -25.23 10.46 -4.84
CA GLU A 322 -26.30 9.83 -4.06
C GLU A 322 -25.80 9.30 -2.70
N LYS A 323 -24.53 8.88 -2.65
CA LYS A 323 -23.85 8.41 -1.43
C LYS A 323 -23.22 9.54 -0.60
N GLY A 324 -23.43 10.80 -1.00
CA GLY A 324 -23.05 11.99 -0.25
C GLY A 324 -21.68 12.57 -0.59
N ILE A 325 -21.04 12.15 -1.69
CA ILE A 325 -19.84 12.80 -2.19
C ILE A 325 -20.23 14.14 -2.84
N ASP A 326 -19.54 15.20 -2.44
CA ASP A 326 -19.73 16.54 -3.01
C ASP A 326 -19.43 16.54 -4.51
N GLU A 327 -20.42 16.96 -5.32
CA GLU A 327 -20.32 17.00 -6.77
C GLU A 327 -19.12 17.83 -7.25
N SER A 328 -18.74 18.89 -6.53
CA SER A 328 -17.60 19.75 -6.89
C SER A 328 -16.26 19.00 -6.87
N LEU A 329 -16.14 17.92 -6.10
CA LEU A 329 -14.96 17.06 -6.08
C LEU A 329 -14.86 16.17 -7.33
N ILE A 330 -15.96 15.95 -8.06
CA ILE A 330 -16.01 14.96 -9.14
C ILE A 330 -15.78 15.62 -10.50
N GLU A 331 -14.94 15.01 -11.33
CA GLU A 331 -14.76 15.32 -12.74
C GLU A 331 -15.11 14.10 -13.58
N VAL A 332 -15.81 14.32 -14.69
CA VAL A 332 -16.13 13.26 -15.66
C VAL A 332 -15.29 13.50 -16.90
N ILE A 333 -14.60 12.45 -17.35
CA ILE A 333 -13.79 12.44 -18.57
C ILE A 333 -14.31 11.31 -19.45
N ALA A 334 -14.51 11.58 -20.74
CA ALA A 334 -14.93 10.61 -21.74
C ALA A 334 -13.79 10.43 -22.74
N LEU A 335 -13.26 9.21 -22.85
CA LEU A 335 -12.14 8.92 -23.77
C LEU A 335 -12.57 8.07 -24.97
N GLY A 336 -13.83 7.61 -25.02
CA GLY A 336 -14.27 6.68 -26.05
C GLY A 336 -13.36 5.45 -26.11
N ASN A 337 -12.94 5.10 -27.33
CA ASN A 337 -12.07 3.96 -27.64
C ASN A 337 -10.58 4.32 -27.76
N THR A 338 -10.17 5.52 -27.36
CA THR A 338 -8.81 6.05 -27.64
C THR A 338 -7.71 5.47 -26.75
N GLU A 339 -8.07 4.89 -25.61
CA GLU A 339 -7.14 4.29 -24.64
C GLU A 339 -7.53 2.82 -24.32
N PRO A 340 -7.37 1.89 -25.28
CA PRO A 340 -7.69 0.49 -25.09
C PRO A 340 -6.65 -0.21 -24.20
N ILE A 341 -7.13 -1.05 -23.28
CA ILE A 341 -6.28 -1.94 -22.48
C ILE A 341 -6.13 -3.32 -23.13
N VAL A 342 -7.11 -3.70 -23.97
CA VAL A 342 -7.10 -4.93 -24.76
C VAL A 342 -7.02 -4.56 -26.23
N THR A 343 -5.94 -4.94 -26.90
CA THR A 343 -5.78 -4.82 -28.35
C THR A 343 -6.20 -6.13 -29.04
N LYS A 344 -6.42 -6.10 -30.36
CA LYS A 344 -6.85 -7.28 -31.15
C LYS A 344 -5.92 -8.48 -31.06
N ASP A 345 -4.64 -8.25 -30.74
CA ASP A 345 -3.63 -9.31 -30.60
C ASP A 345 -3.51 -9.84 -29.17
N SER A 346 -4.35 -9.35 -28.25
CA SER A 346 -4.35 -9.76 -26.85
C SER A 346 -5.21 -11.01 -26.64
N ASN A 347 -4.77 -11.87 -25.72
CA ASN A 347 -5.58 -13.01 -25.25
C ASN A 347 -6.68 -12.60 -24.25
N LEU A 348 -6.83 -11.30 -23.99
CA LEU A 348 -7.81 -10.74 -23.08
C LEU A 348 -9.12 -10.47 -23.79
N ASP A 349 -10.22 -10.44 -23.02
CA ASP A 349 -11.55 -10.19 -23.54
C ASP A 349 -11.68 -8.73 -24.03
N PRO A 350 -11.99 -8.47 -25.32
CA PRO A 350 -12.17 -7.12 -25.87
C PRO A 350 -13.19 -6.27 -25.10
N GLU A 351 -14.16 -6.93 -24.49
CA GLU A 351 -15.19 -6.32 -23.64
C GLU A 351 -14.60 -5.57 -22.42
N SER A 352 -13.38 -5.93 -21.98
CA SER A 352 -12.66 -5.24 -20.90
C SER A 352 -12.37 -3.76 -21.20
N ASN A 353 -12.40 -3.36 -22.49
CA ASN A 353 -12.26 -1.95 -22.87
C ASN A 353 -13.48 -1.10 -22.45
N ASN A 354 -14.64 -1.70 -22.24
CA ASN A 354 -15.80 -1.06 -21.65
C ASN A 354 -15.62 -0.93 -20.13
N ARG A 355 -14.99 0.14 -19.69
CA ARG A 355 -14.63 0.32 -18.27
C ARG A 355 -14.76 1.77 -17.82
N VAL A 356 -14.70 1.95 -16.50
CA VAL A 356 -14.49 3.22 -15.83
C VAL A 356 -13.23 3.15 -14.98
N GLU A 357 -12.31 4.07 -15.21
CA GLU A 357 -11.18 4.30 -14.31
C GLU A 357 -11.54 5.40 -13.31
N ILE A 358 -11.28 5.16 -12.04
CA ILE A 358 -11.46 6.16 -10.99
C ILE A 358 -10.08 6.56 -10.46
N LYS A 359 -9.73 7.84 -10.58
CA LYS A 359 -8.48 8.40 -10.08
C LYS A 359 -8.79 9.38 -8.96
N ILE A 360 -8.19 9.17 -7.80
CA ILE A 360 -8.33 10.05 -6.63
C ILE A 360 -7.03 10.85 -6.49
N GLU A 361 -7.15 12.19 -6.41
CA GLU A 361 -6.04 13.14 -6.36
C GLU A 361 -5.96 13.93 -5.05
#